data_AF-A0A7W9SXP2-F1
#
_entry.id   AF-A0A7W9SXP2-F1
#
_cell.length_a   1.000
_cell.length_b   1.000
_cell.length_c   1.000
_cell.angle_alpha   90.00
_cell.angle_beta   90.00
_cell.angle_gamma   90.00
#
_symmetry.space_group_name_H-M   'P 1'
#
loop_
_entity.id
_entity.type
_entity.pdbx_description
1 polymer ?
#
loop_
_entity_poly.entity_id
_entity_poly.type
_entity_poly.pdbx_seq_one_letter_code
_entity_poly.pdbx_strand_id
1 'polypeptide(L)'
;MWPKGFPRLLAPRIPETLEVTSGEYYRDGGTTCLEATDEQGKPRRLRLDQQLSSPGWLYLDNWRVPYRSAAEQKILQALTRCLESRPPLPPLPDLKPGELIKRPGGGFIVLGSADLIPSFTLDEMGRTTSYIQTVIQRVQSDTYGQHHRVHRRR
;
A
#
# COMPACT_ATOMS: atom_id res chain seq x y z
N MET A 1 -15.88 21.08 -15.43
CA MET A 1 -14.91 22.20 -15.43
C MET A 1 -14.08 22.05 -14.16
N TRP A 2 -12.84 21.54 -14.26
CA TRP A 2 -11.98 21.30 -13.10
C TRP A 2 -11.27 22.61 -12.70
N PRO A 3 -11.25 23.01 -11.43
CA PRO A 3 -10.65 24.28 -11.02
C PRO A 3 -9.13 24.23 -11.21
N LYS A 4 -8.61 25.25 -11.92
CA LYS A 4 -7.18 25.50 -12.10
C LYS A 4 -6.60 26.00 -10.77
N GLY A 5 -5.60 25.27 -10.26
CA GLY A 5 -4.81 25.70 -9.10
C GLY A 5 -4.82 24.67 -7.97
N PHE A 6 -4.24 23.48 -8.21
CA PHE A 6 -3.73 22.72 -7.07
C PHE A 6 -2.60 23.54 -6.45
N PRO A 7 -2.66 23.93 -5.17
CA PRO A 7 -1.49 24.48 -4.51
C PRO A 7 -0.35 23.49 -4.70
N ARG A 8 0.85 23.97 -5.02
CA ARG A 8 2.06 23.14 -4.94
C ARG A 8 2.16 22.68 -3.49
N LEU A 9 1.61 21.51 -3.19
CA LEU A 9 1.77 20.87 -1.89
C LEU A 9 3.28 20.77 -1.68
N LEU A 10 3.79 21.55 -0.72
CA LEU A 10 5.18 21.48 -0.31
C LEU A 10 5.48 20.03 0.03
N ALA A 11 6.62 19.53 -0.44
CA ALA A 11 7.02 18.16 -0.13
C ALA A 11 7.05 18.00 1.39
N PRO A 12 6.26 17.07 1.95
CA PRO A 12 6.24 16.85 3.39
C PRO A 12 7.59 16.30 3.82
N ARG A 13 7.96 16.53 5.08
CA ARG A 13 9.10 15.85 5.68
C ARG A 13 8.86 14.33 5.59
N ILE A 14 9.80 13.63 4.97
CA ILE A 14 9.78 12.17 4.92
C ILE A 14 10.24 11.65 6.28
N PRO A 15 9.43 10.82 6.96
CA PRO A 15 9.75 10.30 8.29
C PRO A 15 10.90 9.29 8.23
N GLU A 16 11.64 9.15 9.32
CA GLU A 16 12.71 8.14 9.44
C GLU A 16 12.16 6.77 9.87
N THR A 17 11.07 6.80 10.64
CA THR A 17 10.33 5.62 11.09
C THR A 17 8.85 5.83 10.91
N LEU A 18 8.14 4.76 10.61
CA LEU A 18 6.69 4.76 10.56
C LEU A 18 6.16 3.61 11.39
N GLU A 19 5.27 3.92 12.30
CA GLU A 19 4.47 2.93 13.02
C GLU A 19 3.09 2.90 12.39
N VAL A 20 2.86 1.92 11.51
CA VAL A 20 1.55 1.75 10.89
C VAL A 20 0.58 1.21 11.95
N THR A 21 -0.58 1.83 12.10
CA THR A 21 -1.57 1.44 13.11
C THR A 21 -2.73 0.68 12.48
N SER A 22 -3.12 1.03 11.26
CA SER A 22 -4.17 0.35 10.51
C SER A 22 -3.95 0.46 9.00
N GLY A 23 -4.72 -0.31 8.24
CA GLY A 23 -4.71 -0.20 6.80
C GLY A 23 -6.01 -0.69 6.15
N GLU A 24 -6.25 -0.19 4.95
CA GLU A 24 -7.42 -0.48 4.14
C GLU A 24 -6.97 -0.91 2.75
N TYR A 25 -7.67 -1.92 2.21
CA TYR A 25 -7.47 -2.40 0.85
C TYR A 25 -8.76 -2.23 0.06
N TYR A 26 -8.66 -1.55 -1.07
CA TYR A 26 -9.80 -1.22 -1.93
C TYR A 26 -9.90 -2.20 -3.10
N ARG A 27 -11.13 -2.51 -3.50
CA ARG A 27 -11.44 -3.46 -4.59
C ARG A 27 -11.36 -2.83 -5.99
N ASP A 28 -10.72 -1.67 -6.11
CA ASP A 28 -10.60 -0.88 -7.35
C ASP A 28 -9.42 -1.31 -8.25
N GLY A 29 -8.75 -2.40 -7.88
CA GLY A 29 -7.50 -2.85 -8.50
C GLY A 29 -6.32 -2.89 -7.54
N GLY A 30 -6.56 -2.66 -6.25
CA GLY A 30 -5.59 -2.87 -5.18
C GLY A 30 -5.04 -1.59 -4.57
N THR A 31 -5.82 -0.51 -4.59
CA THR A 31 -5.46 0.69 -3.83
C THR A 31 -5.34 0.31 -2.35
N THR A 32 -4.20 0.65 -1.76
CA THR A 32 -3.89 0.34 -0.35
C THR A 32 -3.64 1.64 0.40
N CYS A 33 -4.36 1.85 1.48
CA CYS A 33 -4.16 2.97 2.40
C CYS A 33 -3.60 2.45 3.73
N LEU A 34 -2.60 3.12 4.27
CA LEU A 34 -2.01 2.82 5.57
C LEU A 34 -2.05 4.09 6.42
N GLU A 35 -2.64 3.98 7.60
CA GLU A 35 -2.56 5.02 8.63
C GLU A 35 -1.37 4.70 9.53
N ALA A 36 -0.53 5.69 9.78
CA ALA A 36 0.71 5.52 10.52
C ALA A 36 1.00 6.72 11.42
N THR A 37 1.96 6.55 12.33
CA THR A 37 2.51 7.60 13.15
C THR A 37 4.01 7.70 12.89
N ASP A 38 4.56 8.91 12.75
CA ASP A 38 6.00 9.11 12.57
C ASP A 38 6.79 9.19 13.89
N GLU A 39 8.11 9.35 13.80
CA GLU A 39 9.00 9.47 14.96
C GLU A 39 8.64 10.63 15.92
N GLN A 40 7.84 11.60 15.46
CA GLN A 40 7.41 12.76 16.25
C GLN A 40 6.01 12.58 16.85
N GLY A 41 5.40 11.40 16.68
CA GLY A 41 4.02 11.15 17.10
C GLY A 41 2.99 11.77 16.15
N LYS A 42 3.38 12.27 14.97
CA LYS A 42 2.45 12.90 14.04
C LYS A 42 1.74 11.83 13.20
N PRO A 43 0.40 11.89 13.05
CA PRO A 43 -0.32 10.99 12.16
C PRO A 43 0.07 11.26 10.70
N ARG A 44 0.39 10.18 9.98
CA ARG A 44 0.80 10.15 8.58
C ARG A 44 -0.10 9.20 7.82
N ARG A 45 -0.41 9.56 6.58
CA ARG A 45 -1.20 8.70 5.71
C ARG A 45 -0.40 8.32 4.47
N LEU A 46 -0.16 7.02 4.31
CA LEU A 46 0.42 6.46 3.11
C LEU A 46 -0.67 5.87 2.23
N ARG A 47 -0.61 6.15 0.93
CA ARG A 47 -1.57 5.60 -0.02
C ARG A 47 -0.86 5.16 -1.27
N LEU A 48 -1.05 3.90 -1.63
CA LEU A 48 -0.65 3.35 -2.91
C LEU A 48 -1.90 3.22 -3.76
N ASP A 49 -2.13 4.16 -4.66
CA ASP A 49 -3.24 4.06 -5.63
C ASP A 49 -2.88 2.98 -6.64
N GLN A 50 -3.74 1.98 -6.83
CA GLN A 50 -3.65 1.00 -7.91
C GLN A 50 -5.01 0.90 -8.57
N GLN A 51 -5.09 1.38 -9.81
CA GLN A 51 -6.23 1.08 -10.66
C GLN A 51 -5.79 -0.01 -11.64
N LEU A 52 -6.74 -0.87 -12.05
CA LEU A 52 -6.53 -1.97 -13.01
C LEU A 52 -5.80 -1.57 -14.32
N SER A 53 -5.71 -0.29 -14.64
CA SER A 53 -5.03 0.28 -15.81
C SER A 53 -3.98 1.35 -15.49
N SER A 54 -3.66 1.58 -14.21
CA SER A 54 -2.72 2.63 -13.78
C SER A 54 -1.42 2.02 -13.25
N PRO A 55 -0.24 2.62 -13.55
CA PRO A 55 1.06 2.13 -13.08
C PRO A 55 1.26 2.19 -11.56
N GLY A 56 0.28 2.73 -10.86
CA GLY A 56 0.23 2.91 -9.43
C GLY A 56 1.04 4.10 -8.93
N TRP A 57 0.56 4.75 -7.87
CA TRP A 57 1.19 5.95 -7.31
C TRP A 57 1.29 5.87 -5.80
N LEU A 58 2.48 6.15 -5.28
CA LEU A 58 2.68 6.29 -3.85
C LEU A 58 2.44 7.74 -3.45
N TYR A 59 1.67 7.94 -2.38
CA TYR A 59 1.41 9.22 -1.76
C TYR A 59 1.75 9.17 -0.28
N LEU A 60 2.25 10.28 0.24
CA LEU A 60 2.42 10.55 1.67
C LEU A 60 1.69 11.85 1.99
N ASP A 61 0.70 11.81 2.88
CA ASP A 61 -0.13 12.97 3.26
C ASP A 61 -0.72 13.73 2.05
N ASN A 62 -1.21 12.98 1.05
CA ASN A 62 -1.69 13.47 -0.24
C ASN A 62 -0.63 14.09 -1.17
N TRP A 63 0.64 14.14 -0.75
CA TRP A 63 1.74 14.49 -1.63
C TRP A 63 2.16 13.27 -2.44
N ARG A 64 2.14 13.40 -3.77
CA ARG A 64 2.60 12.36 -4.68
C ARG A 64 4.11 12.22 -4.58
N VAL A 65 4.55 11.04 -4.17
CA VAL A 65 5.98 10.72 -4.05
C VAL A 65 6.58 10.61 -5.46
N PRO A 66 7.69 11.31 -5.74
CA PRO A 66 8.37 11.20 -7.03
C PRO A 66 8.91 9.78 -7.25
N TYR A 67 8.66 9.24 -8.45
CA TYR A 67 9.04 7.90 -8.84
C TYR A 67 10.54 7.64 -8.71
N ARG A 68 10.92 6.53 -8.06
CA ARG A 68 12.32 6.10 -7.86
C ARG A 68 13.21 7.20 -7.28
N SER A 69 12.64 8.04 -6.43
CA SER A 69 13.36 9.12 -5.76
C SER A 69 13.95 8.67 -4.43
N ALA A 70 14.87 9.47 -3.88
CA ALA A 70 15.36 9.27 -2.53
C ALA A 70 14.23 9.32 -1.48
N ALA A 71 13.16 10.09 -1.73
CA ALA A 71 11.99 10.13 -0.85
C ALA A 71 11.23 8.79 -0.84
N GLU A 72 11.03 8.18 -2.02
CA GLU A 72 10.41 6.85 -2.15
C GLU A 72 11.23 5.79 -1.41
N GLN A 73 12.56 5.78 -1.62
CA GLN A 73 13.46 4.84 -0.95
C GLN A 73 13.42 4.98 0.58
N LYS A 74 13.38 6.22 1.09
CA LYS A 74 13.25 6.46 2.54
C LYS A 74 11.92 5.96 3.10
N ILE A 75 10.81 6.16 2.38
CA ILE A 75 9.51 5.61 2.78
C ILE A 75 9.57 4.08 2.82
N LEU A 76 10.15 3.45 1.81
CA LEU A 76 10.31 1.99 1.79
C LEU A 76 11.16 1.50 2.97
N GLN A 77 12.27 2.18 3.28
CA GLN A 77 13.09 1.85 4.45
C GLN A 77 12.30 1.96 5.76
N ALA A 78 11.51 3.02 5.93
CA ALA A 78 10.66 3.20 7.11
C ALA A 78 9.61 2.09 7.23
N LEU A 79 8.98 1.67 6.11
CA LEU A 79 8.04 0.56 6.08
C LEU A 79 8.69 -0.79 6.33
N THR A 80 9.89 -1.03 5.79
CA THR A 80 10.65 -2.26 6.05
C THR A 80 11.00 -2.38 7.52
N ARG A 81 11.46 -1.29 8.16
CA ARG A 81 11.71 -1.27 9.61
C ARG A 81 10.44 -1.55 10.42
N CYS A 82 9.30 -0.98 10.00
CA CYS A 82 8.00 -1.26 10.61
C CYS A 82 7.62 -2.75 10.54
N LEU A 83 7.93 -3.42 9.42
CA LEU A 83 7.71 -4.86 9.28
C LEU A 83 8.65 -5.69 10.13
N GLU A 84 9.92 -5.32 10.21
CA GLU A 84 10.93 -6.05 11.02
C GLU A 84 10.58 -6.03 12.51
N SER A 85 9.90 -4.99 12.99
CA SER A 85 9.42 -4.90 14.38
C SER A 85 8.11 -5.67 14.64
N ARG A 86 7.48 -6.25 13.61
CA ARG A 86 6.19 -6.96 13.73
C ARG A 86 6.37 -8.47 13.83
N PRO A 87 5.43 -9.17 14.49
CA PRO A 87 5.42 -10.63 14.47
C PRO A 87 5.27 -11.13 13.02
N PRO A 88 5.89 -12.28 12.69
CA PRO A 88 5.76 -12.88 11.37
C PRO A 88 4.29 -13.20 11.09
N LEU A 89 3.89 -13.04 9.82
CA LEU A 89 2.54 -13.43 9.40
C LEU A 89 2.35 -14.94 9.59
N PRO A 90 1.20 -15.38 10.12
CA PRO A 90 0.86 -16.78 10.06
C PRO A 90 0.75 -17.21 8.60
N PRO A 91 0.99 -18.51 8.30
CA PRO A 91 0.84 -19.02 6.94
C PRO A 91 -0.58 -18.75 6.43
N LEU A 92 -0.67 -18.11 5.27
CA LEU A 92 -1.95 -17.93 4.60
C LEU A 92 -2.44 -19.29 4.09
N PRO A 93 -3.76 -19.53 4.07
CA PRO A 93 -4.30 -20.73 3.47
C PRO A 93 -3.94 -20.76 1.98
N ASP A 94 -3.41 -21.90 1.52
CA ASP A 94 -3.16 -22.17 0.11
C ASP A 94 -4.50 -22.40 -0.58
N LEU A 95 -5.07 -21.32 -1.13
CA LEU A 95 -6.37 -21.32 -1.78
C LEU A 95 -6.18 -21.42 -3.28
N LYS A 96 -6.72 -22.48 -3.88
CA LYS A 96 -6.76 -22.60 -5.34
C LYS A 96 -7.72 -21.57 -5.92
N PRO A 97 -7.49 -21.08 -7.16
CA PRO A 97 -8.46 -20.24 -7.84
C PRO A 97 -9.84 -20.89 -7.86
N GLY A 98 -10.84 -20.22 -7.26
CA GLY A 98 -12.20 -20.74 -7.13
C GLY A 98 -12.55 -21.40 -5.80
N GLU A 99 -11.59 -21.59 -4.89
CA GLU A 99 -11.86 -22.11 -3.55
C GLU A 99 -12.52 -21.07 -2.64
N LEU A 100 -13.45 -21.56 -1.82
CA LEU A 100 -14.28 -20.73 -0.95
C LEU A 100 -13.55 -20.37 0.34
N ILE A 101 -13.36 -19.08 0.58
CA ILE A 101 -12.93 -18.58 1.89
C ILE A 101 -14.15 -18.55 2.83
N LYS A 102 -14.22 -19.51 3.75
CA LYS A 102 -15.25 -19.50 4.80
C LYS A 102 -14.85 -18.50 5.90
N ARG A 103 -15.52 -17.35 5.97
CA ARG A 103 -15.43 -16.46 7.13
C ARG A 103 -16.23 -17.04 8.32
N PRO A 104 -15.72 -16.94 9.56
CA PRO A 104 -16.56 -17.14 10.74
C PRO A 104 -17.59 -16.00 10.80
N GLY A 105 -18.89 -16.33 10.69
CA GLY A 105 -19.99 -15.36 10.75
C GLY A 105 -20.92 -15.28 9.53
N GLY A 106 -20.62 -16.00 8.44
CA GLY A 106 -21.58 -16.23 7.35
C GLY A 106 -21.26 -15.54 6.01
N GLY A 107 -21.25 -16.36 4.95
CA GLY A 107 -22.11 -16.14 3.79
C GLY A 107 -21.67 -15.25 2.63
N PHE A 108 -20.38 -15.11 2.30
CA PHE A 108 -20.01 -14.54 0.99
C PHE A 108 -18.91 -15.33 0.30
N ILE A 109 -19.10 -15.55 -1.00
CA ILE A 109 -18.14 -16.17 -1.91
C ILE A 109 -17.17 -15.08 -2.36
N VAL A 110 -15.91 -15.16 -1.94
CA VAL A 110 -14.82 -14.33 -2.50
C VAL A 110 -14.16 -15.14 -3.60
N LEU A 111 -14.64 -14.94 -4.84
CA LEU A 111 -13.91 -15.31 -6.05
C LEU A 111 -12.98 -14.13 -6.38
N GLY A 112 -11.76 -14.11 -5.85
CA GLY A 112 -10.92 -12.92 -5.99
C GLY A 112 -9.44 -13.15 -5.68
N SER A 113 -8.62 -12.42 -6.45
CA SER A 113 -7.17 -12.22 -6.36
C SER A 113 -6.53 -12.58 -5.01
N ALA A 114 -5.39 -13.29 -5.04
CA ALA A 114 -4.63 -13.69 -3.86
C ALA A 114 -4.41 -12.55 -2.84
N ASP A 115 -4.34 -11.30 -3.33
CA ASP A 115 -4.18 -10.07 -2.54
C ASP A 115 -5.33 -9.78 -1.55
N LEU A 116 -6.51 -10.39 -1.75
CA LEU A 116 -7.67 -10.22 -0.87
C LEU A 116 -7.72 -11.25 0.27
N ILE A 117 -7.02 -12.37 0.15
CA ILE A 117 -7.01 -13.46 1.16
C ILE A 117 -6.71 -12.91 2.57
N PRO A 118 -5.66 -12.08 2.77
CA PRO A 118 -5.34 -11.52 4.09
C PRO A 118 -6.52 -10.81 4.75
N SER A 119 -7.31 -10.05 3.98
CA SER A 119 -8.46 -9.28 4.49
C SER A 119 -9.58 -10.13 5.10
N PHE A 120 -9.62 -11.43 4.77
CA PHE A 120 -10.65 -12.36 5.23
C PHE A 120 -10.14 -13.39 6.24
N THR A 121 -8.84 -13.68 6.27
CA THR A 121 -8.25 -14.78 7.05
C THR A 121 -7.40 -14.31 8.23
N LEU A 122 -6.83 -13.11 8.18
CA LEU A 122 -5.95 -12.60 9.23
C LEU A 122 -6.72 -11.72 10.22
N ASP A 123 -6.18 -11.63 11.44
CA ASP A 123 -6.56 -10.63 12.43
C ASP A 123 -6.15 -9.22 11.97
N GLU A 124 -6.50 -8.19 12.74
CA GLU A 124 -6.19 -6.80 12.38
C GLU A 124 -4.68 -6.54 12.22
N MET A 125 -3.87 -7.09 13.12
CA MET A 125 -2.41 -6.97 13.06
C MET A 125 -1.85 -7.64 11.81
N GLY A 126 -2.24 -8.89 11.54
CA GLY A 126 -1.82 -9.64 10.36
C GLY A 126 -2.26 -8.98 9.06
N ARG A 127 -3.50 -8.47 8.98
CA ARG A 127 -3.98 -7.72 7.81
C ARG A 127 -3.10 -6.50 7.52
N THR A 128 -2.83 -5.70 8.54
CA THR A 128 -2.02 -4.49 8.41
C THR A 128 -0.60 -4.83 7.97
N THR A 129 0.01 -5.87 8.55
CA THR A 129 1.34 -6.36 8.14
C THR A 129 1.37 -6.79 6.68
N SER A 130 0.33 -7.51 6.23
CA SER A 130 0.20 -7.94 4.83
C SER A 130 0.06 -6.75 3.87
N TYR A 131 -0.68 -5.70 4.25
CA TYR A 131 -0.81 -4.50 3.44
C TYR A 131 0.50 -3.73 3.31
N ILE A 132 1.29 -3.64 4.38
CA ILE A 132 2.64 -3.03 4.32
C ILE A 132 3.53 -3.80 3.35
N GLN A 133 3.53 -5.14 3.42
CA GLN A 133 4.28 -5.99 2.48
C GLN A 133 3.84 -5.75 1.03
N THR A 134 2.53 -5.68 0.79
CA THR A 134 1.95 -5.42 -0.53
C THR A 134 2.45 -4.09 -1.10
N VAL A 135 2.47 -3.03 -0.28
CA VAL A 135 2.98 -1.72 -0.70
C VAL A 135 4.46 -1.80 -1.08
N ILE A 136 5.30 -2.42 -0.23
CA ILE A 136 6.73 -2.55 -0.50
C ILE A 136 6.99 -3.35 -1.79
N GLN A 137 6.39 -4.54 -1.91
CA GLN A 137 6.56 -5.41 -3.08
C GLN A 137 6.11 -4.71 -4.36
N ARG A 138 4.98 -4.01 -4.31
CA ARG A 138 4.47 -3.29 -5.47
C ARG A 138 5.42 -2.19 -5.90
N VAL A 139 5.83 -1.30 -5.00
CA VAL A 139 6.73 -0.18 -5.32
C VAL A 139 8.10 -0.67 -5.78
N GLN A 140 8.58 -1.80 -5.26
CA GLN A 140 9.83 -2.42 -5.72
C GLN A 140 9.68 -3.05 -7.11
N SER A 141 8.51 -3.61 -7.44
CA SER A 141 8.28 -4.32 -8.71
C SER A 141 8.67 -3.52 -9.95
N ASP A 142 9.15 -4.20 -10.97
CA ASP A 142 9.53 -3.56 -12.24
C ASP A 142 8.34 -2.91 -12.94
N THR A 143 7.12 -3.41 -12.68
CA THR A 143 5.85 -2.92 -13.26
C THR A 143 5.34 -1.64 -12.63
N TYR A 144 5.88 -1.23 -11.49
CA TYR A 144 5.56 0.03 -10.84
C TYR A 144 6.07 1.21 -11.66
N GLY A 145 5.19 2.17 -11.94
CA GLY A 145 5.55 3.38 -12.71
C GLY A 145 5.90 3.14 -14.18
N GLN A 146 5.62 1.98 -14.78
CA GLN A 146 6.15 1.63 -16.12
C GLN A 146 5.73 2.57 -17.26
N HIS A 147 4.61 3.27 -17.17
CA HIS A 147 4.23 4.26 -18.18
C HIS A 147 5.09 5.55 -18.15
N HIS A 148 6.01 5.71 -17.19
CA HIS A 148 6.95 6.86 -17.15
C HIS A 148 8.16 6.73 -18.06
N ARG A 149 8.50 5.52 -18.53
CA ARG A 149 9.63 5.32 -19.44
C ARG A 149 9.39 5.89 -20.85
N VAL A 150 8.13 6.10 -21.25
CA VAL A 150 7.78 6.44 -22.64
C VAL A 150 7.89 7.94 -22.97
N HIS A 151 7.91 8.84 -21.97
CA HIS A 151 7.89 10.29 -22.21
C HIS A 151 9.19 11.06 -21.89
N ARG A 152 10.31 10.37 -21.65
CA ARG A 152 11.64 11.01 -21.49
C ARG A 152 12.60 10.84 -22.67
N ARG A 153 12.08 10.41 -23.84
CA ARG A 153 12.79 10.47 -25.12
C ARG A 153 11.97 11.26 -26.12
N ARG A 154 12.15 12.58 -26.14
CA ARG A 154 12.13 13.45 -27.32
C ARG A 154 12.65 14.82 -26.93
#